data_AF-A0A926EKR0-F1
#
_entry.id   AF-A0A926EKR0-F1
#
_cell.length_a   1.000
_cell.length_b   1.000
_cell.length_c   1.000
_cell.angle_alpha   90.00
_cell.angle_beta   90.00
_cell.angle_gamma   90.00
#
_symmetry.space_group_name_H-M   'P 1'
#
loop_
_entity.id
_entity.type
_entity.pdbx_description
1 polymer ?
#
loop_
_entity_poly.entity_id
_entity_poly.type
_entity_poly.pdbx_seq_one_letter_code
_entity_poly.pdbx_strand_id
1 'polypeptide(L)'
;MFTREEVKAASKEQLKGRWGIVGGLFLVITILLIGIQFIPYIGFLGNYIISGACTLSYIIICFKVIQREPLGIEDAFSGFKNFGKSIGLFFWQLLWVFLWTLLFIIPGIIKSYSYCMSFYILADHPEITVREAMNESKRMTQGHKMDLFILQLSFIGWGILATLTFGIGYFWLIPYMQVTMANTYKKLANQ
;
A
#
# COMPACT_ATOMS: atom_id res chain seq x y z
N MET A 1 3.41 20.80 5.09
CA MET A 1 2.97 20.42 3.72
C MET A 1 4.10 19.67 3.05
N PHE A 2 3.91 18.42 2.65
CA PHE A 2 4.95 17.65 1.96
C PHE A 2 4.99 18.05 0.47
N THR A 3 6.18 18.17 -0.10
CA THR A 3 6.32 18.48 -1.52
C THR A 3 6.35 17.17 -2.32
N ARG A 4 5.48 17.06 -3.33
CA ARG A 4 5.35 15.86 -4.19
C ARG A 4 6.68 15.47 -4.85
N GLU A 5 7.45 16.45 -5.28
CA GLU A 5 8.77 16.26 -5.89
C GLU A 5 9.77 15.67 -4.89
N GLU A 6 9.73 16.13 -3.65
CA GLU A 6 10.63 15.67 -2.60
C GLU A 6 10.41 14.20 -2.25
N VAL A 7 9.14 13.79 -2.01
CA VAL A 7 8.83 12.37 -1.70
C VAL A 7 9.16 11.45 -2.87
N LYS A 8 8.97 11.92 -4.11
CA LYS A 8 9.32 11.18 -5.32
C LYS A 8 10.83 11.05 -5.50
N ALA A 9 11.57 12.14 -5.31
CA ALA A 9 13.03 12.15 -5.41
C ALA A 9 13.66 11.22 -4.37
N ALA A 10 13.23 11.33 -3.10
CA ALA A 10 13.67 10.46 -2.01
C ALA A 10 13.38 8.98 -2.31
N SER A 11 12.18 8.67 -2.83
CA SER A 11 11.82 7.29 -3.19
C SER A 11 12.71 6.72 -4.30
N LYS A 12 13.01 7.53 -5.33
CA LYS A 12 13.91 7.11 -6.41
C LYS A 12 15.32 6.84 -5.88
N GLU A 13 15.80 7.67 -4.96
CA GLU A 13 17.12 7.51 -4.33
C GLU A 13 17.20 6.29 -3.42
N GLN A 14 16.17 6.04 -2.61
CA GLN A 14 16.09 4.87 -1.72
C GLN A 14 16.01 3.56 -2.50
N LEU A 15 15.38 3.58 -3.68
CA LEU A 15 15.32 2.43 -4.58
C LEU A 15 16.59 2.21 -5.42
N LYS A 16 17.51 3.19 -5.51
CA LYS A 16 18.80 2.99 -6.21
C LYS A 16 19.57 1.83 -5.56
N GLY A 17 19.99 0.89 -6.41
CA GLY A 17 20.66 -0.36 -5.98
C GLY A 17 19.72 -1.44 -5.45
N ARG A 18 18.42 -1.17 -5.29
CA ARG A 18 17.44 -2.10 -4.69
C ARG A 18 16.26 -2.43 -5.61
N TRP A 19 16.19 -1.86 -6.81
CA TRP A 19 15.13 -2.11 -7.79
C TRP A 19 14.88 -3.59 -8.05
N GLY A 20 15.95 -4.38 -8.25
CA GLY A 20 15.84 -5.80 -8.54
C GLY A 20 15.21 -6.60 -7.40
N ILE A 21 15.67 -6.39 -6.16
CA ILE A 21 15.15 -7.12 -5.00
C ILE A 21 13.72 -6.68 -4.65
N VAL A 22 13.42 -5.38 -4.66
CA VAL A 22 12.06 -4.90 -4.33
C VAL A 22 11.05 -5.30 -5.42
N GLY A 23 11.44 -5.20 -6.69
CA GLY A 23 10.63 -5.70 -7.80
C GLY A 23 10.45 -7.22 -7.74
N GLY A 24 11.49 -7.97 -7.38
CA GLY A 24 11.41 -9.41 -7.16
C GLY A 24 10.44 -9.79 -6.04
N LEU A 25 10.50 -9.13 -4.88
CA LEU A 25 9.56 -9.35 -3.78
C LEU A 25 8.12 -8.98 -4.16
N PHE A 26 7.95 -7.91 -4.93
CA PHE A 26 6.66 -7.56 -5.52
C PHE A 26 6.11 -8.68 -6.42
N LEU A 27 6.95 -9.28 -7.26
CA LEU A 27 6.55 -10.41 -8.10
C LEU A 27 6.17 -11.62 -7.26
N VAL A 28 6.93 -11.96 -6.20
CA VAL A 28 6.59 -13.07 -5.30
C VAL A 28 5.20 -12.88 -4.69
N ILE A 29 4.90 -11.69 -4.15
CA ILE A 29 3.57 -11.38 -3.60
C ILE A 29 2.50 -11.45 -4.69
N THR A 30 2.78 -10.91 -5.88
CA THR A 30 1.82 -10.93 -7.00
C THR A 30 1.51 -12.35 -7.47
N ILE A 31 2.53 -13.21 -7.61
CA ILE A 31 2.37 -14.62 -7.97
C ILE A 31 1.56 -15.36 -6.91
N LEU A 32 1.79 -15.09 -5.63
CA LEU A 32 1.01 -15.67 -4.55
C LEU A 32 -0.47 -15.28 -4.64
N LEU A 33 -0.77 -14.00 -4.89
CA LEU A 33 -2.15 -13.51 -5.02
C LEU A 33 -2.85 -14.08 -6.26
N ILE A 34 -2.14 -14.22 -7.38
CA ILE A 34 -2.67 -14.82 -8.62
C ILE A 34 -2.87 -16.33 -8.44
N GLY A 35 -1.91 -17.03 -7.83
CA GLY A 35 -1.93 -18.48 -7.62
C GLY A 35 -3.17 -18.95 -6.86
N ILE A 36 -3.59 -18.20 -5.83
CA ILE A 36 -4.80 -18.48 -5.05
C ILE A 36 -6.07 -18.47 -5.92
N GLN A 37 -6.13 -17.64 -6.96
CA GLN A 37 -7.33 -17.52 -7.79
C GLN A 37 -7.58 -18.77 -8.65
N PHE A 38 -6.56 -19.60 -8.88
CA PHE A 38 -6.70 -20.85 -9.62
C PHE A 38 -7.32 -21.98 -8.79
N ILE A 39 -7.54 -21.78 -7.49
CA ILE A 39 -8.21 -22.77 -6.63
C ILE A 39 -9.73 -22.70 -6.87
N PRO A 40 -10.37 -23.77 -7.40
CA PRO A 40 -11.80 -23.76 -7.69
C PRO A 40 -12.63 -23.50 -6.42
N TYR A 41 -13.71 -22.74 -6.56
CA TYR A 41 -14.71 -22.39 -5.52
C TYR A 41 -14.20 -21.55 -4.35
N ILE A 42 -12.97 -21.75 -3.88
CA ILE A 42 -12.41 -21.10 -2.67
C ILE A 42 -11.46 -19.96 -3.03
N GLY A 43 -10.85 -19.98 -4.23
CA GLY A 43 -9.81 -19.02 -4.62
C GLY A 43 -10.24 -17.56 -4.52
N PHE A 44 -11.48 -17.25 -4.89
CA PHE A 44 -12.03 -15.90 -4.75
C PHE A 44 -12.05 -15.43 -3.30
N LEU A 45 -12.61 -16.22 -2.38
CA LEU A 45 -12.68 -15.87 -0.96
C LEU A 45 -11.30 -15.88 -0.30
N GLY A 46 -10.45 -16.85 -0.68
CA GLY A 46 -9.07 -16.94 -0.20
C GLY A 46 -8.24 -15.71 -0.56
N ASN A 47 -8.49 -15.07 -1.70
CA ASN A 47 -7.78 -13.87 -2.10
C ASN A 47 -8.04 -12.70 -1.14
N TYR A 48 -9.29 -12.45 -0.75
CA TYR A 48 -9.63 -11.39 0.20
C TYR A 48 -9.05 -11.64 1.59
N ILE A 49 -8.97 -12.91 2.01
CA ILE A 49 -8.39 -13.33 3.29
C ILE A 49 -6.89 -13.01 3.34
N ILE A 50 -6.18 -13.23 2.24
CA ILE A 50 -4.71 -13.12 2.18
C ILE A 50 -4.24 -11.72 1.74
N SER A 51 -5.10 -10.97 1.03
CA SER A 51 -4.81 -9.63 0.52
C SER A 51 -4.39 -8.64 1.62
N GLY A 52 -5.04 -8.68 2.79
CA GLY A 52 -4.67 -7.83 3.93
C GLY A 52 -3.23 -8.08 4.41
N ALA A 53 -2.85 -9.35 4.54
CA ALA A 53 -1.49 -9.72 4.94
C ALA A 53 -0.45 -9.37 3.87
N CYS A 54 -0.76 -9.59 2.58
CA CYS A 54 0.11 -9.21 1.48
C CYS A 54 0.33 -7.68 1.40
N THR A 55 -0.73 -6.91 1.64
CA THR A 55 -0.65 -5.44 1.70
C THR A 55 0.28 -5.01 2.83
N LEU A 56 0.14 -5.62 4.02
CA LEU A 56 1.01 -5.33 5.15
C LEU A 56 2.47 -5.74 4.88
N SER A 57 2.71 -6.90 4.28
CA SER A 57 4.06 -7.33 3.85
C SER A 57 4.70 -6.29 2.92
N TYR A 58 3.94 -5.79 1.95
CA TYR A 58 4.47 -4.83 0.98
C TYR A 58 4.85 -3.49 1.62
N ILE A 59 4.06 -3.05 2.60
CA ILE A 59 4.35 -1.84 3.37
C ILE A 59 5.59 -2.04 4.25
N ILE A 60 5.74 -3.19 4.91
CA ILE A 60 6.94 -3.52 5.70
C ILE A 60 8.18 -3.51 4.80
N ILE A 61 8.10 -4.09 3.60
CA ILE A 61 9.18 -4.01 2.59
C ILE A 61 9.51 -2.55 2.27
N CYS A 62 8.50 -1.70 2.04
CA CYS A 62 8.74 -0.28 1.76
C CYS A 62 9.42 0.43 2.95
N PHE A 63 9.05 0.11 4.19
CA PHE A 63 9.72 0.64 5.37
C PHE A 63 11.17 0.17 5.48
N LYS A 64 11.47 -1.09 5.19
CA LYS A 64 12.85 -1.60 5.07
C LYS A 64 13.62 -0.93 3.95
N VAL A 65 12.95 -0.56 2.86
CA VAL A 65 13.56 0.22 1.77
C VAL A 65 14.01 1.59 2.26
N ILE A 66 13.10 2.32 2.93
CA ILE A 66 13.34 3.64 3.49
C ILE A 66 14.44 3.59 4.56
N GLN A 67 14.41 2.61 5.45
CA GLN A 67 15.35 2.45 6.57
C GLN A 67 16.70 1.84 6.18
N ARG A 68 16.91 1.50 4.89
CA ARG A 68 18.13 0.84 4.41
C ARG A 68 18.43 -0.52 5.08
N GLU A 69 17.41 -1.19 5.60
CA GLU A 69 17.52 -2.53 6.18
C GLU A 69 17.73 -3.62 5.12
N PRO A 70 18.37 -4.76 5.44
CA PRO A 70 18.47 -5.89 4.51
C PRO A 70 17.08 -6.42 4.16
N LEU A 71 16.91 -6.78 2.88
CA LEU A 71 15.70 -7.41 2.36
C LEU A 71 15.97 -8.88 2.07
N GLY A 72 15.00 -9.72 2.44
CA GLY A 72 14.99 -11.14 2.12
C GLY A 72 13.62 -11.58 1.60
N ILE A 73 13.55 -12.82 1.11
CA ILE A 73 12.30 -13.41 0.58
C ILE A 73 11.25 -13.54 1.70
N GLU A 74 11.70 -13.75 2.93
CA GLU A 74 10.87 -13.77 4.15
C GLU A 74 10.07 -12.48 4.36
N ASP A 75 10.52 -11.35 3.80
CA ASP A 75 9.81 -10.08 3.93
C ASP A 75 8.51 -10.06 3.14
N ALA A 76 8.40 -10.84 2.07
CA ALA A 76 7.15 -11.03 1.34
C ALA A 76 6.06 -11.67 2.22
N PHE A 77 6.45 -12.36 3.29
CA PHE A 77 5.56 -13.04 4.23
C PHE A 77 5.46 -12.33 5.59
N SER A 78 6.12 -11.19 5.77
CA SER A 78 6.16 -10.51 7.08
C SER A 78 4.79 -10.05 7.58
N GLY A 79 3.89 -9.64 6.70
CA GLY A 79 2.53 -9.25 7.05
C GLY A 79 1.66 -10.39 7.59
N PHE A 80 2.05 -11.65 7.35
CA PHE A 80 1.36 -12.83 7.89
C PHE A 80 1.64 -13.04 9.38
N LYS A 81 2.68 -12.43 9.96
CA LYS A 81 2.91 -12.47 11.41
C LYS A 81 1.76 -11.80 12.17
N ASN A 82 1.19 -10.75 11.59
CA ASN A 82 0.06 -10.01 12.15
C ASN A 82 -1.22 -10.29 11.36
N PHE A 83 -1.42 -11.54 10.96
CA PHE A 83 -2.50 -11.94 10.05
C PHE A 83 -3.89 -11.47 10.53
N GLY A 84 -4.23 -11.73 11.79
CA GLY A 84 -5.53 -11.36 12.37
C GLY A 84 -5.83 -9.85 12.36
N LYS A 85 -4.82 -9.01 12.61
CA LYS A 85 -4.99 -7.55 12.52
C LYS A 85 -5.03 -7.07 11.06
N SER A 86 -4.24 -7.69 10.19
CA SER A 86 -4.18 -7.34 8.76
C SER A 86 -5.49 -7.65 8.04
N ILE A 87 -6.04 -8.83 8.27
CA ILE A 87 -7.33 -9.25 7.71
C ILE A 87 -8.47 -8.40 8.31
N GLY A 88 -8.45 -8.18 9.63
CA GLY A 88 -9.42 -7.32 10.30
C GLY A 88 -9.42 -5.90 9.74
N LEU A 89 -8.24 -5.32 9.52
CA LEU A 89 -8.10 -3.99 8.91
C LEU A 89 -8.59 -3.97 7.47
N PHE A 90 -8.24 -4.97 6.66
CA PHE A 90 -8.69 -5.08 5.28
C PHE A 90 -10.22 -5.10 5.18
N PHE A 91 -10.88 -6.00 5.93
CA PHE A 91 -12.34 -6.10 5.90
C PHE A 91 -13.03 -4.89 6.51
N TRP A 92 -12.48 -4.32 7.60
CA TRP A 92 -13.04 -3.12 8.22
C TRP A 92 -12.98 -1.93 7.26
N GLN A 93 -11.85 -1.74 6.58
CA GLN A 93 -11.69 -0.71 5.56
C GLN A 93 -12.64 -0.96 4.38
N LEU A 94 -12.71 -2.20 3.88
CA LEU A 94 -13.57 -2.59 2.76
C LEU A 94 -15.05 -2.29 3.06
N LEU A 95 -15.53 -2.68 4.25
CA LEU A 95 -16.90 -2.44 4.68
C LEU A 95 -17.23 -0.95 4.68
N TRP A 96 -16.39 -0.12 5.30
CA TRP A 96 -16.65 1.32 5.36
C TRP A 96 -16.61 1.97 3.99
N VAL A 97 -15.60 1.66 3.17
CA VAL A 97 -15.51 2.21 1.80
C VAL A 97 -16.71 1.77 0.97
N PHE A 98 -17.14 0.51 1.08
CA PHE A 98 -18.31 -0.02 0.40
C PHE A 98 -19.59 0.71 0.80
N LEU A 99 -19.86 0.88 2.11
CA LEU A 99 -21.04 1.60 2.60
C LEU A 99 -21.11 3.04 2.10
N TRP A 100 -19.97 3.75 2.10
CA TRP A 100 -19.91 5.13 1.60
C TRP A 100 -20.08 5.19 0.08
N THR A 101 -19.51 4.23 -0.65
CA THR A 101 -19.63 4.12 -2.11
C THR A 101 -21.05 3.77 -2.52
N LEU A 102 -21.75 2.93 -1.75
CA LEU A 102 -23.14 2.53 -1.97
C LEU A 102 -24.08 3.74 -1.85
N LEU A 103 -23.80 4.66 -0.93
CA LEU A 103 -24.54 5.92 -0.82
C LEU A 103 -24.25 6.81 -2.03
N PHE A 104 -22.96 7.09 -2.30
CA PHE A 104 -22.49 7.85 -3.46
C PHE A 104 -21.02 7.53 -3.78
N ILE A 105 -20.66 7.51 -5.06
CA ILE A 105 -19.30 7.21 -5.52
C ILE A 105 -18.26 8.21 -4.97
N ILE A 106 -18.56 9.51 -5.00
CA ILE A 106 -17.62 10.58 -4.59
C ILE A 106 -17.24 10.47 -3.10
N PRO A 107 -18.18 10.37 -2.14
CA PRO A 107 -17.89 10.06 -0.74
C PRO A 107 -17.08 8.78 -0.54
N GLY A 108 -17.34 7.73 -1.34
CA GLY A 108 -16.56 6.49 -1.33
C GLY A 108 -15.07 6.74 -1.61
N ILE A 109 -14.76 7.52 -2.64
CA ILE A 109 -13.38 7.91 -2.99
C ILE A 109 -12.76 8.73 -1.86
N ILE A 110 -13.46 9.72 -1.30
CA ILE A 110 -12.93 10.55 -0.20
C ILE A 110 -12.60 9.69 1.03
N LYS A 111 -13.43 8.67 1.31
CA LYS A 111 -13.21 7.74 2.43
C LYS A 111 -12.08 6.75 2.18
N SER A 112 -11.86 6.30 0.94
CA SER A 112 -10.70 5.47 0.63
C SER A 112 -9.39 6.22 0.90
N TYR A 113 -9.30 7.50 0.53
CA TYR A 113 -8.14 8.34 0.88
C TYR A 113 -8.04 8.62 2.38
N SER A 114 -9.16 8.68 3.10
CA SER A 114 -9.14 8.84 4.56
C SER A 114 -8.48 7.64 5.27
N TYR A 115 -8.55 6.45 4.67
CA TYR A 115 -8.06 5.20 5.25
C TYR A 115 -6.76 4.69 4.62
N CYS A 116 -6.22 5.39 3.61
CA CYS A 116 -5.07 4.90 2.84
C CYS A 116 -3.79 4.72 3.69
N MET A 117 -3.68 5.41 4.84
CA MET A 117 -2.54 5.30 5.74
C MET A 117 -2.73 4.25 6.86
N SER A 118 -3.91 3.63 6.97
CA SER A 118 -4.23 2.73 8.09
C SER A 118 -3.29 1.52 8.14
N PHE A 119 -2.95 0.92 6.99
CA PHE A 119 -2.01 -0.19 6.95
C PHE A 119 -0.56 0.25 7.25
N TYR A 120 -0.20 1.48 6.90
CA TYR A 120 1.11 2.05 7.22
C TYR A 120 1.26 2.25 8.73
N ILE A 121 0.22 2.78 9.37
CA ILE A 121 0.17 2.93 10.83
C ILE A 121 0.22 1.55 11.50
N LEU A 122 -0.54 0.57 11.02
CA LEU A 122 -0.52 -0.79 11.58
C LEU A 122 0.85 -1.48 11.42
N ALA A 123 1.59 -1.18 10.34
CA ALA A 123 2.95 -1.68 10.14
C ALA A 123 3.97 -1.03 11.09
N ASP A 124 3.80 0.25 11.40
CA ASP A 124 4.68 1.02 12.29
C ASP A 124 4.38 0.74 13.77
N HIS A 125 3.09 0.60 14.09
CA HIS A 125 2.54 0.41 15.43
C HIS A 125 1.69 -0.87 15.49
N PRO A 126 2.30 -2.06 15.43
CA PRO A 126 1.56 -3.33 15.44
C PRO A 126 0.77 -3.59 16.73
N GLU A 127 1.05 -2.87 17.81
CA GLU A 127 0.39 -2.94 19.11
C GLU A 127 -1.05 -2.43 19.09
N ILE A 128 -1.35 -1.41 18.27
CA ILE A 128 -2.66 -0.76 18.28
C ILE A 128 -3.75 -1.63 17.64
N THR A 129 -5.00 -1.28 17.91
CA THR A 129 -6.16 -1.95 17.33
C THR A 129 -6.45 -1.47 15.91
N VAL A 130 -7.17 -2.29 15.14
CA VAL A 130 -7.64 -1.94 13.77
C VAL A 130 -8.40 -0.62 13.74
N ARG A 131 -9.22 -0.36 14.78
CA ARG A 131 -10.03 0.85 14.87
C ARG A 131 -9.17 2.08 15.16
N GLU A 132 -8.16 1.94 16.02
CA GLU A 132 -7.19 3.00 16.30
C GLU A 132 -6.39 3.34 15.04
N ALA A 133 -5.88 2.34 14.33
CA ALA A 133 -5.16 2.53 13.07
C ALA A 133 -6.00 3.32 12.03
N MET A 134 -7.28 2.98 11.86
CA MET A 134 -8.16 3.71 10.94
C MET A 134 -8.52 5.12 11.42
N ASN A 135 -8.68 5.33 12.73
CA ASN A 135 -8.95 6.65 13.27
C ASN A 135 -7.74 7.57 13.13
N GLU A 136 -6.55 7.03 13.37
CA GLU A 136 -5.30 7.76 13.18
C GLU A 136 -5.05 8.09 11.70
N SER A 137 -5.33 7.16 10.79
CA SER A 137 -5.30 7.45 9.34
C SER A 137 -6.25 8.59 8.97
N LYS A 138 -7.45 8.66 9.54
CA LYS A 138 -8.40 9.77 9.27
C LYS A 138 -7.84 11.11 9.74
N ARG A 139 -7.23 11.13 10.94
CA ARG A 139 -6.64 12.32 11.55
C ARG A 139 -5.46 12.82 10.71
N MET A 140 -4.53 11.93 10.40
CA MET A 140 -3.32 12.21 9.61
C MET A 140 -3.63 12.68 8.18
N THR A 141 -4.68 12.14 7.56
CA THR A 141 -5.09 12.52 6.20
C THR A 141 -6.08 13.69 6.16
N GLN A 142 -6.43 14.29 7.31
CA GLN A 142 -7.25 15.50 7.33
C GLN A 142 -6.47 16.67 6.73
N GLY A 143 -7.09 17.44 5.83
CA GLY A 143 -6.40 18.49 5.07
C GLY A 143 -5.57 18.00 3.87
N HIS A 144 -5.08 16.76 3.87
CA HIS A 144 -4.14 16.26 2.84
C HIS A 144 -4.74 15.30 1.79
N LYS A 145 -6.06 15.07 1.80
CA LYS A 145 -6.72 14.13 0.86
C LYS A 145 -6.52 14.54 -0.61
N MET A 146 -6.61 15.85 -0.88
CA MET A 146 -6.39 16.37 -2.23
C MET A 146 -4.91 16.24 -2.64
N ASP A 147 -3.97 16.49 -1.72
CA ASP A 147 -2.54 16.29 -1.99
C ASP A 147 -2.24 14.83 -2.35
N LEU A 148 -2.84 13.87 -1.64
CA LEU A 148 -2.72 12.44 -1.91
C LEU A 148 -3.35 12.06 -3.25
N PHE A 149 -4.52 12.60 -3.58
CA PHE A 149 -5.16 12.39 -4.88
C PHE A 149 -4.29 12.89 -6.03
N ILE A 150 -3.77 14.12 -5.91
CA ILE A 150 -2.90 14.70 -6.94
C ILE A 150 -1.57 13.95 -7.02
N LEU A 151 -1.04 13.48 -5.89
CA LEU A 151 0.15 12.62 -5.88
C LEU A 151 -0.10 11.34 -6.68
N GLN A 152 -1.23 10.65 -6.47
CA GLN A 152 -1.57 9.48 -7.27
C GLN A 152 -1.78 9.82 -8.75
N LEU A 153 -2.50 10.91 -9.04
CA LEU A 153 -2.73 11.38 -10.41
C LEU A 153 -1.43 11.66 -11.15
N SER A 154 -0.40 12.14 -10.45
CA SER A 154 0.92 12.40 -11.05
C SER A 154 1.68 11.14 -11.48
N PHE A 155 1.18 9.94 -11.16
CA PHE A 155 1.67 8.65 -11.67
C PHE A 155 0.85 8.12 -12.85
N ILE A 156 -0.29 8.73 -13.19
CA ILE A 156 -1.19 8.21 -14.23
C ILE A 156 -0.50 8.09 -15.59
N GLY A 157 0.33 9.08 -15.97
CA GLY A 157 1.09 9.04 -17.22
C GLY A 157 2.08 7.88 -17.28
N TRP A 158 2.73 7.58 -16.15
CA TRP A 158 3.60 6.41 -16.04
C TRP A 158 2.81 5.10 -16.08
N GLY A 159 1.60 5.07 -15.51
CA GLY A 159 0.70 3.92 -15.59
C GLY A 159 0.24 3.62 -17.01
N ILE A 160 -0.09 4.65 -17.79
CA ILE A 160 -0.41 4.51 -19.22
C ILE A 160 0.79 3.93 -19.97
N LEU A 161 1.99 4.49 -19.77
CA LEU A 161 3.20 3.99 -20.40
C LEU A 161 3.51 2.54 -20.00
N ALA A 162 3.38 2.19 -18.72
CA ALA A 162 3.56 0.83 -18.23
C ALA A 162 2.58 -0.15 -18.90
N THR A 163 1.33 0.27 -19.10
CA THR A 163 0.31 -0.53 -19.81
C THR A 163 0.67 -0.75 -21.28
N LEU A 164 1.18 0.28 -21.96
CA LEU A 164 1.65 0.17 -23.35
C LEU A 164 2.82 -0.81 -23.51
N THR A 165 3.64 -1.00 -22.47
CA THR A 165 4.71 -2.01 -22.44
C THR A 165 4.23 -3.43 -22.09
N PHE A 166 2.96 -3.75 -22.33
CA PHE A 166 2.32 -5.01 -21.90
C PHE A 166 2.46 -5.30 -20.40
N GLY A 167 2.51 -4.24 -19.60
CA GLY A 167 2.60 -4.31 -18.14
C GLY A 167 4.02 -4.51 -17.59
N ILE A 168 5.06 -4.64 -18.42
CA ILE A 168 6.45 -4.77 -17.96
C ILE A 168 6.87 -3.55 -17.13
N GLY A 169 6.45 -2.34 -17.53
CA GLY A 169 6.73 -1.11 -16.79
C GLY A 169 6.21 -1.08 -15.35
N TYR A 170 5.21 -1.91 -14.99
CA TYR A 170 4.71 -1.99 -13.62
C TYR A 170 5.73 -2.58 -12.64
N PHE A 171 6.71 -3.34 -13.13
CA PHE A 171 7.80 -3.88 -12.31
C PHE A 171 8.60 -2.77 -11.61
N TRP A 172 8.81 -1.63 -12.27
CA TRP A 172 9.45 -0.45 -11.65
C TRP A 172 8.43 0.52 -11.07
N LEU A 173 7.29 0.71 -11.75
CA LEU A 173 6.33 1.73 -11.32
C LEU A 173 5.71 1.41 -9.95
N ILE A 174 5.35 0.16 -9.67
CA ILE A 174 4.66 -0.18 -8.42
C ILE A 174 5.58 0.01 -7.20
N PRO A 175 6.82 -0.54 -7.16
CA PRO A 175 7.78 -0.24 -6.09
C PRO A 175 7.99 1.26 -5.89
N TYR A 176 8.08 2.00 -6.98
CA TYR A 176 8.27 3.45 -6.93
C TYR A 176 7.09 4.18 -6.28
N MET A 177 5.87 3.88 -6.71
CA MET A 177 4.65 4.47 -6.15
C MET A 177 4.53 4.16 -4.66
N GLN A 178 4.92 2.97 -4.25
CA GLN A 178 4.61 2.45 -2.91
C GLN A 178 5.64 2.91 -1.89
N VAL A 179 6.92 3.01 -2.27
CA VAL A 179 7.93 3.74 -1.49
C VAL A 179 7.56 5.23 -1.41
N THR A 180 6.99 5.81 -2.46
CA THR A 180 6.50 7.21 -2.42
C THR A 180 5.37 7.39 -1.42
N MET A 181 4.40 6.47 -1.37
CA MET A 181 3.33 6.49 -0.38
C MET A 181 3.87 6.28 1.04
N ALA A 182 4.82 5.36 1.23
CA ALA A 182 5.47 5.13 2.51
C ALA A 182 6.27 6.36 3.02
N ASN A 183 7.00 7.05 2.13
CA ASN A 183 7.66 8.32 2.46
C ASN A 183 6.64 9.42 2.79
N THR A 184 5.52 9.45 2.07
CA THR A 184 4.43 10.40 2.35
C THR A 184 3.84 10.14 3.73
N TYR A 185 3.60 8.87 4.09
CA TYR A 185 3.21 8.48 5.44
C TYR A 185 4.20 8.99 6.49
N LYS A 186 5.51 8.70 6.34
CA LYS A 186 6.52 9.17 7.30
C LYS A 186 6.57 10.69 7.43
N LYS A 187 6.35 11.43 6.34
CA LYS A 187 6.25 12.91 6.39
C LYS A 187 4.99 13.42 7.08
N LEU A 188 3.87 12.73 6.92
CA LEU A 188 2.61 13.10 7.57
C LEU A 188 2.60 12.70 9.05
N ALA A 189 3.27 11.62 9.41
CA ALA A 189 3.41 11.17 10.80
C ALA A 189 4.33 12.08 11.64
N ASN A 190 5.31 12.72 11.00
CA ASN A 190 6.26 13.65 11.63
C ASN A 190 5.80 15.12 11.61
N GLN A 191 4.54 15.40 11.25
CA GLN A 191 3.92 16.74 11.28
C GLN A 191 3.05 16.90 12.52
#